data_AF-A0A1H6BR95-F1
#
_entry.id   AF-A0A1H6BR95-F1
#
_cell.length_a   1.000
_cell.length_b   1.000
_cell.length_c   1.000
_cell.angle_alpha   90.00
_cell.angle_beta   90.00
_cell.angle_gamma   90.00
#
_symmetry.space_group_name_H-M   'P 1'
#
loop_
_entity.id
_entity.type
_entity.pdbx_description
1 polymer ?
#
loop_
_entity_poly.entity_id
_entity_poly.type
_entity_poly.pdbx_seq_one_letter_code
_entity_poly.pdbx_strand_id
1 'polypeptide(L)'
;PQIDVPAAWDKRLKYLKYVVLAGLIAIAFIAPDQVDKAAEVEPFKTAITTFFVREWYYVAYAVFWLVLGMVMFKGFCRYVCPLGAVMAIGGLLRGRDWIARREECGSPCQLCRVKCQYGAIKRTGEIQYSECFQCLDCVTIHDDPKQCVPLILKERGSRQKVAAE
;
A
#
# COMPACT_ATOMS: atom_id res chain seq x y z
N PRO A 1 15.97 9.15 4.11
CA PRO A 1 15.43 9.36 2.74
C PRO A 1 14.57 8.15 2.38
N GLN A 2 13.35 8.34 1.89
CA GLN A 2 12.50 7.23 1.43
C GLN A 2 12.92 6.84 0.01
N ILE A 3 13.27 5.57 -0.19
CA ILE A 3 13.67 5.04 -1.50
C ILE A 3 12.44 4.44 -2.19
N ASP A 4 12.08 4.98 -3.35
CA ASP A 4 11.05 4.39 -4.19
C ASP A 4 11.61 3.21 -4.97
N VAL A 5 10.97 2.04 -4.84
CA VAL A 5 11.34 0.84 -5.58
C VAL A 5 10.85 0.96 -7.02
N PRO A 6 11.69 0.61 -8.03
CA PRO A 6 11.23 0.52 -9.41
C PRO A 6 10.01 -0.39 -9.56
N ALA A 7 9.03 0.02 -10.37
CA ALA A 7 7.73 -0.67 -10.48
C ALA A 7 7.84 -2.18 -10.81
N ALA A 8 8.86 -2.59 -11.56
CA ALA A 8 9.09 -3.99 -11.89
C ALA A 8 9.49 -4.83 -10.66
N TRP A 9 10.35 -4.28 -9.79
CA TRP A 9 10.77 -4.92 -8.56
C TRP A 9 9.65 -4.91 -7.52
N ASP A 10 8.93 -3.80 -7.41
CA ASP A 10 7.75 -3.69 -6.55
C ASP A 10 6.73 -4.79 -6.85
N LYS A 11 6.39 -5.00 -8.13
CA LYS A 11 5.45 -6.05 -8.54
C LYS A 11 5.94 -7.46 -8.17
N ARG A 12 7.24 -7.73 -8.33
CA ARG A 12 7.82 -9.05 -7.99
C ARG A 12 7.87 -9.29 -6.49
N LEU A 13 8.35 -8.32 -5.71
CA LEU A 13 8.44 -8.44 -4.26
C LEU A 13 7.07 -8.57 -3.60
N LYS A 14 6.02 -7.96 -4.19
CA LYS A 14 4.64 -8.14 -3.74
C LYS A 14 4.13 -9.59 -3.86
N TYR A 15 4.74 -10.45 -4.68
CA TYR A 15 4.34 -11.84 -4.74
C TYR A 15 4.77 -12.63 -3.49
N LEU A 16 5.84 -12.19 -2.82
CA LEU A 16 6.39 -12.89 -1.67
C LEU A 16 5.38 -13.03 -0.53
N LYS A 17 4.52 -12.01 -0.28
CA LYS A 17 3.47 -12.07 0.73
C LYS A 17 2.48 -13.22 0.49
N TYR A 18 2.18 -13.54 -0.76
CA TYR A 18 1.29 -14.65 -1.12
C TYR A 18 1.97 -16.00 -0.94
N VAL A 19 3.28 -16.09 -1.21
CA VAL A 19 4.07 -17.30 -0.94
C VAL A 19 4.13 -17.58 0.56
N VAL A 20 4.36 -16.54 1.38
CA VAL A 20 4.36 -16.65 2.85
C VAL A 20 2.98 -17.09 3.34
N LEU A 21 1.91 -16.46 2.86
CA LEU A 21 0.53 -16.84 3.23
C LEU A 21 0.23 -18.30 2.86
N ALA A 22 0.56 -18.73 1.64
CA ALA A 22 0.35 -20.10 1.19
C ALA A 22 1.13 -21.10 2.04
N GLY A 23 2.37 -20.77 2.40
CA GLY A 23 3.19 -21.58 3.32
C GLY A 23 2.56 -21.73 4.70
N LEU A 24 2.07 -20.63 5.29
CA LEU A 24 1.38 -20.68 6.58
C LEU A 24 0.09 -21.51 6.54
N ILE A 25 -0.70 -21.37 5.47
CA ILE A 25 -1.91 -22.17 5.28
C ILE A 25 -1.55 -23.65 5.15
N ALA A 26 -0.52 -23.99 4.36
CA ALA A 26 -0.08 -25.37 4.20
C ALA A 26 0.39 -25.98 5.54
N ILE A 27 1.17 -25.24 6.33
CA ILE A 27 1.60 -25.69 7.67
C ILE A 27 0.41 -25.90 8.58
N ALA A 28 -0.60 -25.03 8.52
CA ALA A 28 -1.81 -25.18 9.32
C ALA A 28 -2.59 -26.46 9.03
N PHE A 29 -2.58 -26.95 7.78
CA PHE A 29 -3.22 -28.20 7.41
C PHE A 29 -2.35 -29.44 7.66
N ILE A 30 -1.03 -29.35 7.55
CA ILE A 30 -0.11 -30.49 7.63
C ILE A 30 0.41 -30.71 9.06
N ALA A 31 0.74 -29.64 9.78
CA ALA A 31 1.41 -29.66 11.08
C ALA A 31 0.90 -28.50 11.97
N PRO A 32 -0.33 -28.63 12.51
CA PRO A 32 -0.96 -27.58 13.31
C PRO A 32 -0.16 -27.21 14.58
N ASP A 33 0.62 -28.15 15.13
CA ASP A 33 1.53 -27.95 16.26
C ASP A 33 2.71 -27.00 15.94
N GLN A 34 3.06 -26.83 14.67
CA GLN A 34 4.14 -25.94 14.22
C GLN A 34 3.65 -24.56 13.76
N VAL A 35 2.32 -24.34 13.71
CA VAL A 35 1.74 -23.07 13.26
C VAL A 35 2.19 -21.91 14.13
N ASP A 36 2.23 -22.10 15.45
CA ASP A 36 2.64 -21.05 16.40
C ASP A 36 4.10 -20.62 16.20
N LYS A 37 4.96 -21.53 15.73
CA LYS A 37 6.35 -21.24 15.35
C LYS A 37 6.44 -20.61 13.97
N ALA A 38 5.64 -21.07 13.02
CA ALA A 38 5.60 -20.51 11.67
C ALA A 38 5.06 -19.07 11.65
N ALA A 39 4.09 -18.77 12.53
CA ALA A 39 3.54 -17.42 12.73
C ALA A 39 4.58 -16.42 13.27
N GLU A 40 5.73 -16.89 13.77
CA GLU A 40 6.84 -16.04 14.21
C GLU A 40 7.63 -15.42 13.07
N VAL A 41 7.26 -15.72 11.82
CA VAL A 41 7.66 -14.95 10.64
C VAL A 41 7.30 -13.46 10.78
N GLU A 42 6.32 -13.13 11.62
CA GLU A 42 5.95 -11.77 11.94
C GLU A 42 6.85 -11.18 13.04
N PRO A 43 7.62 -10.13 12.74
CA PRO A 43 8.50 -9.49 13.73
C PRO A 43 7.71 -8.79 14.86
N PHE A 44 6.39 -8.63 14.72
CA PHE A 44 5.51 -8.01 15.72
C PHE A 44 5.52 -8.73 17.05
N LYS A 45 5.52 -10.07 17.07
CA LYS A 45 5.59 -10.86 18.31
C LYS A 45 6.87 -10.53 19.08
N THR A 46 7.99 -10.44 18.37
CA THR A 46 9.30 -10.15 18.98
C THR A 46 9.41 -8.69 19.43
N ALA A 47 8.97 -7.74 18.58
CA ALA A 47 9.13 -6.32 18.83
C ALA A 47 8.13 -5.76 19.87
N ILE A 48 6.87 -6.21 19.84
CA ILE A 48 5.79 -5.66 20.66
C ILE A 48 5.42 -6.59 21.83
N THR A 49 5.24 -7.89 21.58
CA THR A 49 4.77 -8.81 22.63
C THR A 49 5.88 -9.18 23.60
N THR A 50 7.08 -9.51 23.10
CA THR A 50 8.21 -9.89 23.95
C THR A 50 9.18 -8.74 24.23
N PHE A 51 8.92 -7.52 23.73
CA PHE A 51 9.79 -6.34 23.92
C PHE A 51 11.28 -6.62 23.66
N PHE A 52 11.61 -7.37 22.60
CA PHE A 52 12.96 -7.83 22.25
C PHE A 52 13.65 -8.77 23.27
N VAL A 53 12.94 -9.25 24.29
CA VAL A 53 13.42 -10.26 25.24
C VAL A 53 13.25 -11.65 24.62
N ARG A 54 14.09 -11.96 23.62
CA ARG A 54 14.07 -13.24 22.90
C ARG A 54 15.46 -13.60 22.39
N GLU A 55 15.60 -14.80 21.80
CA GLU A 55 16.83 -15.25 21.18
C GLU A 55 17.32 -14.25 20.12
N TRP A 56 18.63 -14.05 20.06
CA TRP A 56 19.27 -12.94 19.35
C TRP A 56 18.91 -12.86 17.86
N TYR A 57 18.63 -14.00 17.22
CA TYR A 57 18.27 -14.03 15.79
C TYR A 57 16.86 -13.47 15.53
N TYR A 58 15.89 -13.65 16.44
CA TYR A 58 14.58 -13.01 16.32
C TYR A 58 14.69 -11.50 16.48
N VAL A 59 15.54 -11.04 17.40
CA VAL A 59 15.81 -9.62 17.61
C VAL A 59 16.49 -9.02 16.39
N ALA A 60 17.51 -9.68 15.84
CA ALA A 60 18.20 -9.25 14.62
C ALA A 60 17.23 -9.15 13.42
N TYR A 61 16.34 -10.14 13.26
CA TYR A 61 15.30 -10.13 12.23
C TYR A 61 14.30 -8.98 12.40
N ALA A 62 13.83 -8.72 13.63
CA ALA A 62 12.93 -7.62 13.92
C ALA A 62 13.59 -6.25 13.66
N VAL A 63 14.85 -6.07 14.11
CA VAL A 63 15.63 -4.85 13.87
C VAL A 63 15.88 -4.64 12.38
N PHE A 64 16.20 -5.70 11.62
CA PHE A 64 16.34 -5.62 10.16
C PHE A 64 15.10 -5.03 9.50
N TRP A 65 13.91 -5.53 9.85
CA TRP A 65 12.65 -5.00 9.29
C TRP A 65 12.32 -3.58 9.75
N LEU A 66 12.68 -3.21 10.99
CA LEU A 66 12.52 -1.84 11.48
C LEU A 66 13.42 -0.86 10.72
N VAL A 67 14.69 -1.22 10.52
CA VAL A 67 15.64 -0.42 9.73
C VAL A 67 15.16 -0.30 8.29
N LEU A 68 14.70 -1.39 7.70
CA LEU A 68 14.14 -1.37 6.35
C LEU A 68 12.90 -0.46 6.27
N GLY A 69 12.04 -0.46 7.30
CA GLY A 69 10.88 0.43 7.40
C GLY A 69 11.22 1.92 7.48
N MET A 70 12.43 2.29 7.93
CA MET A 70 12.90 3.69 7.91
C MET A 70 13.29 4.16 6.50
N VAL A 71 13.74 3.24 5.65
CA VAL A 71 14.20 3.53 4.28
C VAL A 71 13.07 3.33 3.27
N MET A 72 12.15 2.41 3.54
CA MET A 72 11.11 1.96 2.63
C MET A 72 9.75 2.09 3.29
N PHE A 73 8.80 2.74 2.60
CA PHE A 73 7.46 2.91 3.14
C PHE A 73 6.77 1.57 3.38
N LYS A 74 6.61 1.19 4.66
CA LYS A 74 5.96 -0.04 5.11
C LYS A 74 6.47 -1.32 4.40
N GLY A 75 7.79 -1.46 4.25
CA GLY A 75 8.42 -2.56 3.50
C GLY A 75 7.99 -3.98 3.92
N PHE A 76 7.95 -4.27 5.23
CA PHE A 76 7.49 -5.57 5.75
C PHE A 76 6.03 -5.87 5.35
N CYS A 77 5.13 -4.93 5.64
CA CYS A 77 3.70 -5.06 5.36
C CYS A 77 3.41 -5.18 3.85
N ARG A 78 4.24 -4.55 3.02
CA ARG A 78 4.09 -4.53 1.56
C ARG A 78 4.51 -5.84 0.90
N TYR A 79 5.55 -6.51 1.43
CA TYR A 79 6.21 -7.63 0.72
C TYR A 79 6.16 -8.98 1.44
N VAL A 80 6.03 -9.02 2.77
CA VAL A 80 6.19 -10.28 3.53
C VAL A 80 4.98 -10.60 4.40
N CYS A 81 4.33 -9.59 4.96
CA CYS A 81 3.26 -9.78 5.93
C CYS A 81 2.08 -10.61 5.36
N PRO A 82 1.73 -11.76 5.98
CA PRO A 82 0.62 -12.60 5.54
C PRO A 82 -0.74 -11.90 5.71
N LEU A 83 -0.91 -11.08 6.75
CA LEU A 83 -2.13 -10.26 6.92
C LEU A 83 -2.29 -9.27 5.76
N GLY A 84 -1.19 -8.68 5.28
CA GLY A 84 -1.18 -7.81 4.09
C GLY A 84 -1.60 -8.57 2.81
N ALA A 85 -1.25 -9.85 2.71
CA ALA A 85 -1.71 -10.71 1.61
C ALA A 85 -3.22 -10.96 1.67
N VAL A 86 -3.75 -11.27 2.86
CA VAL A 86 -5.20 -11.46 3.08
C VAL A 86 -5.98 -10.19 2.74
N MET A 87 -5.52 -9.02 3.22
CA MET A 87 -6.16 -7.74 2.88
C MET A 87 -6.12 -7.45 1.38
N ALA A 88 -5.02 -7.78 0.70
CA ALA A 88 -4.91 -7.61 -0.74
C ALA A 88 -5.90 -8.49 -1.51
N ILE A 89 -6.12 -9.73 -1.04
CA ILE A 89 -7.15 -10.62 -1.60
C ILE A 89 -8.55 -10.06 -1.32
N GLY A 90 -8.81 -9.57 -0.11
CA GLY A 90 -10.07 -8.91 0.22
C GLY A 90 -10.36 -7.69 -0.65
N GLY A 91 -9.34 -6.89 -0.95
CA GLY A 91 -9.44 -5.75 -1.88
C GLY A 91 -9.77 -6.17 -3.32
N LEU A 92 -9.32 -7.34 -3.76
CA LEU A 92 -9.67 -7.92 -5.07
C LEU A 92 -11.12 -8.46 -5.08
N LEU A 93 -11.54 -9.12 -4.01
CA LEU A 93 -12.89 -9.70 -3.88
C LEU A 93 -13.99 -8.65 -3.69
N ARG A 94 -13.64 -7.42 -3.32
CA ARG A 94 -14.61 -6.35 -3.03
C ARG A 94 -15.52 -6.00 -4.21
N GLY A 95 -15.07 -6.22 -5.46
CA GLY A 95 -15.87 -6.12 -6.69
C GLY A 95 -16.36 -4.72 -7.09
N ARG A 96 -16.55 -3.79 -6.16
CA ARG A 96 -17.02 -2.42 -6.39
C ARG A 96 -15.92 -1.39 -6.16
N ASP A 97 -15.80 -0.45 -7.09
CA ASP A 97 -14.92 0.71 -7.00
C ASP A 97 -15.71 1.90 -6.47
N TRP A 98 -15.51 2.25 -5.19
CA TRP A 98 -16.28 3.30 -4.52
C TRP A 98 -15.58 4.66 -4.48
N ILE A 99 -14.25 4.69 -4.61
CA ILE A 99 -13.50 5.95 -4.64
C ILE A 99 -13.67 6.55 -6.04
N ALA A 100 -14.41 7.65 -6.08
CA ALA A 100 -14.71 8.36 -7.32
C ALA A 100 -13.42 8.91 -7.97
N ARG A 101 -13.40 8.90 -9.30
CA ARG A 101 -12.36 9.50 -10.13
C ARG A 101 -13.04 10.33 -11.22
N ARG A 102 -12.42 11.45 -11.58
CA ARG A 102 -12.85 12.26 -12.73
C ARG A 102 -12.17 11.76 -13.99
N GLU A 103 -12.72 12.07 -15.16
CA GLU A 103 -12.15 11.69 -16.46
C GLU A 103 -10.73 12.23 -16.65
N GLU A 104 -10.40 13.39 -16.08
CA GLU A 104 -9.07 13.98 -16.19
C GLU A 104 -8.02 13.31 -15.28
N CYS A 105 -8.46 12.42 -14.38
CA CYS A 105 -7.58 11.67 -13.50
C CYS A 105 -6.81 10.61 -14.28
N GLY A 106 -5.48 10.72 -14.31
CA GLY A 106 -4.60 9.87 -15.10
C GLY A 106 -4.11 10.56 -16.37
N SER A 107 -4.96 11.31 -17.07
CA SER A 107 -4.50 12.16 -18.18
C SER A 107 -5.42 13.37 -18.32
N PRO A 108 -4.93 14.62 -18.12
CA PRO A 108 -3.55 15.01 -17.83
C PRO A 108 -3.15 14.97 -16.34
N CYS A 109 -4.09 14.78 -15.40
CA CYS A 109 -3.80 14.94 -13.97
C CYS A 109 -3.15 13.70 -13.34
N GLN A 110 -1.94 13.86 -12.79
CA GLN A 110 -1.18 12.78 -12.11
C GLN A 110 -1.02 12.98 -10.61
N LEU A 111 -1.64 14.01 -10.02
CA LEU A 111 -1.39 14.44 -8.64
C LEU A 111 -1.67 13.33 -7.61
N CYS A 112 -2.85 12.71 -7.64
CA CYS A 112 -3.20 11.66 -6.69
C CYS A 112 -2.25 10.45 -6.80
N ARG A 113 -1.78 10.11 -8.00
CA ARG A 113 -0.84 9.02 -8.21
C ARG A 113 0.49 9.30 -7.52
N VAL A 114 1.04 10.51 -7.69
CA VAL A 114 2.32 10.92 -7.08
C VAL A 114 2.19 11.05 -5.57
N LYS A 115 1.03 11.47 -5.06
CA LYS A 115 0.78 11.61 -3.62
C LYS A 115 0.53 10.28 -2.90
N CYS A 116 0.06 9.26 -3.62
CA CYS A 116 -0.24 7.94 -3.05
C CYS A 116 1.04 7.21 -2.60
N GLN A 117 1.33 7.24 -1.31
CA GLN A 117 2.50 6.58 -0.70
C GLN A 117 2.50 5.05 -0.89
N TYR A 118 1.31 4.46 -1.04
CA TYR A 118 1.15 3.02 -1.29
C TYR A 118 1.38 2.66 -2.76
N GLY A 119 1.40 3.64 -3.68
CA GLY A 119 1.54 3.39 -5.11
C GLY A 119 0.38 2.61 -5.73
N ALA A 120 -0.82 2.71 -5.14
CA ALA A 120 -2.01 1.97 -5.56
C ALA A 120 -2.64 2.51 -6.85
N ILE A 121 -2.32 3.74 -7.28
CA ILE A 121 -2.97 4.39 -8.42
C ILE A 121 -2.14 4.17 -9.70
N LYS A 122 -2.76 3.59 -10.73
CA LYS A 122 -2.15 3.38 -12.05
C LYS A 122 -1.93 4.72 -12.77
N ARG A 123 -1.10 4.71 -13.80
CA ARG A 123 -0.93 5.90 -14.67
C ARG A 123 -2.23 6.30 -15.37
N THR A 124 -3.14 5.36 -15.62
CA THR A 124 -4.48 5.59 -16.17
C THR A 124 -5.43 6.28 -15.18
N GLY A 125 -5.04 6.44 -13.91
CA GLY A 125 -5.89 7.05 -12.88
C GLY A 125 -6.75 6.06 -12.09
N GLU A 126 -6.86 4.82 -12.55
CA GLU A 126 -7.52 3.72 -11.83
C GLU A 126 -6.82 3.38 -10.51
N ILE A 127 -7.61 2.96 -9.52
CA ILE A 127 -7.11 2.51 -8.22
C ILE A 127 -7.01 0.99 -8.21
N GLN A 128 -5.82 0.47 -7.88
CA GLN A 128 -5.62 -0.96 -7.61
C GLN A 128 -5.97 -1.24 -6.16
N TYR A 129 -7.20 -1.69 -5.92
CA TYR A 129 -7.70 -1.90 -4.56
C TYR A 129 -7.00 -3.02 -3.80
N SER A 130 -6.41 -4.00 -4.48
CA SER A 130 -5.56 -5.01 -3.86
C SER A 130 -4.31 -4.43 -3.18
N GLU A 131 -3.88 -3.23 -3.59
CA GLU A 131 -2.72 -2.54 -3.02
C GLU A 131 -3.12 -1.23 -2.31
N CYS A 132 -4.42 -0.93 -2.22
CA CYS A 132 -4.94 0.29 -1.64
C CYS A 132 -5.24 0.09 -0.15
N PHE A 133 -4.55 0.85 0.71
CA PHE A 133 -4.80 0.85 2.16
C PHE A 133 -6.02 1.70 2.57
N GLN A 134 -6.70 2.35 1.61
CA GLN A 134 -7.86 3.19 1.87
C GLN A 134 -7.60 4.32 2.90
N CYS A 135 -6.43 4.98 2.82
CA CYS A 135 -6.14 6.16 3.66
C CYS A 135 -6.97 7.40 3.31
N LEU A 136 -7.63 7.40 2.14
CA LEU A 136 -8.51 8.47 1.63
C LEU A 136 -7.84 9.82 1.33
N ASP A 137 -6.50 9.94 1.39
CA ASP A 137 -5.80 11.16 0.98
C ASP A 137 -6.17 11.62 -0.44
N CYS A 138 -6.40 10.66 -1.35
CA CYS A 138 -6.82 10.96 -2.71
C CYS A 138 -8.23 11.54 -2.80
N VAL A 139 -9.13 11.17 -1.87
CA VAL A 139 -10.49 11.72 -1.78
C VAL A 139 -10.42 13.16 -1.27
N THR A 140 -9.61 13.41 -0.24
CA THR A 140 -9.36 14.77 0.26
C THR A 140 -8.87 15.70 -0.84
N ILE A 141 -7.90 15.25 -1.65
CA ILE A 141 -7.40 16.04 -2.80
C ILE A 141 -8.48 16.21 -3.88
N HIS A 142 -9.28 15.17 -4.14
CA HIS A 142 -10.30 15.18 -5.19
C HIS A 142 -11.45 16.15 -4.90
N ASP A 143 -11.82 16.26 -3.63
CA ASP A 143 -12.96 17.06 -3.15
C ASP A 143 -12.57 18.50 -2.79
N ASP A 144 -11.28 18.78 -2.58
CA ASP A 144 -10.79 20.13 -2.31
C ASP A 144 -10.62 20.95 -3.62
N PRO A 145 -11.39 22.03 -3.84
CA PRO A 145 -11.28 22.88 -5.03
C PRO A 145 -9.93 23.59 -5.16
N LYS A 146 -9.16 23.73 -4.07
CA LYS A 146 -7.84 24.37 -4.06
C LYS A 146 -6.69 23.39 -4.31
N GLN A 147 -6.93 22.09 -4.25
CA GLN A 147 -5.92 21.05 -4.47
C GLN A 147 -6.16 20.24 -5.75
N CYS A 148 -7.43 20.03 -6.11
CA CYS A 148 -7.82 19.26 -7.28
C CYS A 148 -7.46 20.02 -8.58
N VAL A 149 -6.39 19.60 -9.26
CA VAL A 149 -5.91 20.25 -10.49
C VAL A 149 -7.01 20.44 -11.55
N PRO A 150 -7.88 19.46 -11.85
CA PRO A 150 -8.98 19.65 -12.79
C PRO A 150 -9.96 20.77 -12.39
N LEU A 151 -10.28 20.91 -11.10
CA LEU A 151 -11.18 21.97 -10.62
C LEU A 151 -10.54 23.35 -10.74
N ILE A 152 -9.25 23.47 -10.37
CA ILE A 152 -8.50 24.72 -10.48
C ILE A 152 -8.41 25.17 -11.95
N LEU A 153 -8.15 24.24 -12.88
CA LEU A 153 -8.08 24.54 -14.30
C LEU A 153 -9.45 24.97 -14.86
N LYS A 154 -10.54 24.30 -14.43
CA LYS A 154 -11.91 24.67 -14.81
C LYS A 154 -12.28 26.08 -14.34
N GLU A 155 -11.96 26.42 -13.10
CA GLU A 155 -12.23 27.75 -12.53
C GLU A 155 -11.38 28.85 -13.18
N ARG A 156 -10.11 28.58 -13.46
CA ARG A 156 -9.24 29.53 -14.20
C ARG A 156 -9.75 29.75 -15.63
N GLY A 157 -10.13 28.69 -16.32
CA GLY A 157 -10.69 28.77 -17.66
C GLY A 157 -12.00 29.53 -17.71
N SER A 158 -12.89 29.38 -16.71
CA SER A 158 -14.13 30.16 -16.65
C SER A 158 -13.87 31.64 -16.39
N ARG A 159 -12.93 31.98 -15.50
CA ARG A 159 -12.54 33.39 -15.25
C ARG A 159 -11.94 34.07 -16.49
N GLN A 160 -11.11 33.36 -17.25
CA GLN A 160 -10.52 33.90 -18.47
C GLN A 160 -11.56 34.16 -19.56
N LYS A 161 -12.58 33.29 -19.68
CA LYS A 161 -13.69 33.51 -20.61
C LYS A 161 -14.53 34.73 -20.24
N VAL A 162 -14.85 34.91 -18.95
CA VAL A 162 -15.61 36.09 -18.46
C VAL A 162 -14.82 37.39 -18.64
N ALA A 163 -13.48 37.37 -18.53
CA ALA A 163 -12.66 38.56 -18.72
C ALA A 163 -12.42 38.94 -20.19
N ALA A 164 -12.72 38.05 -21.13
CA ALA A 164 -12.56 38.26 -22.57
C ALA A 164 -13.87 38.66 -23.28
N GLU A 165 -14.99 38.64 -22.56
CA GLU A 165 -16.33 39.06 -22.98
C GLU A 165 -16.63 40.47 -22.43
#